data_AF-K0RPU5-F1
#
_entry.id   AF-K0RPU5-F1
#
_cell.length_a   1.000
_cell.length_b   1.000
_cell.length_c   1.000
_cell.angle_alpha   90.00
_cell.angle_beta   90.00
_cell.angle_gamma   90.00
#
_symmetry.space_group_name_H-M   'P 1'
#
loop_
_entity.id
_entity.type
_entity.pdbx_description
1 polymer ?
#
loop_
_entity_poly.entity_id
_entity_poly.type
_entity_poly.pdbx_seq_one_letter_code
_entity_poly.pdbx_strand_id
1 'polypeptide(L)'
;MSMKESAYVGSTDSNDVIDLCDVDDDVDDTGGAGDFAGTQPSKPLKGILKGVDDDVERKDSAPKRRKKELHFSEIMHEVFYYETRSPAPFEADDNEVQFIGESSASATNALKPSSQMEQSKATAEYTVLSSRHGRARREQRSISKHDLKTAIKYGLKLPGNPDPRSGEKRWKFIYQGLVYVTDAACKKEITSYRQNYQNTPPGMECEPVDAVPITCQMREKHNELVRVLKDEQHLITGHTFVIVDQSGSMRNSDVQGFETRSHAAYRCLGVDFIKQQLTSRNPDQADLFAEAVSVIEMRDDGDILLARVPMDWILYNHLVDRPTKSRPCSHGNYSQSLQLASKLIFQEHSMLLSDGMNHDDMPNFSLVFLSDGRPSDSERRHDQERIDILTNLADSLTNKFSFFAMGVGAPAADFQTLRDMVDHISEKGGVGSFVHTGLSKAKLSQSFSKVSSVLTSHRTTLLQDGKPAPKAKKGYKMRPTGKTVGLSSIFPSTKYNATSYDIRRFRFDKDKAKGNSQDPWKQVQFVGNDVNGVEVEDNPFGKGAERLAYRFYGEEEENT
;
A
#
# COMPACT_ATOMS: atom_id res chain seq x y z
N MET A 1 -12.25 -64.83 26.05
CA MET A 1 -13.51 -64.05 26.03
C MET A 1 -13.22 -62.77 25.29
N SER A 2 -13.88 -62.60 24.14
CA SER A 2 -13.73 -61.55 23.15
C SER A 2 -14.85 -60.53 23.30
N MET A 3 -14.55 -59.23 23.23
CA MET A 3 -15.43 -58.15 22.74
C MET A 3 -14.51 -57.00 22.30
N LYS A 4 -14.24 -56.86 21.00
CA LYS A 4 -15.01 -56.25 19.90
C LYS A 4 -14.79 -54.74 19.78
N GLU A 5 -14.13 -54.43 18.66
CA GLU A 5 -13.91 -53.13 18.02
C GLU A 5 -15.20 -52.36 17.75
N SER A 6 -15.08 -51.04 17.73
CA SER A 6 -15.98 -50.13 17.01
C SER A 6 -15.16 -48.93 16.55
N ALA A 7 -14.64 -49.02 15.32
CA ALA A 7 -14.07 -47.90 14.58
C ALA A 7 -15.20 -46.98 14.12
N TYR A 8 -15.05 -45.67 14.35
CA TYR A 8 -15.86 -44.64 13.71
C TYR A 8 -14.89 -43.67 13.03
N VAL A 9 -14.70 -43.87 11.73
CA VAL A 9 -13.93 -42.98 10.85
C VAL A 9 -14.94 -42.07 10.18
N GLY A 10 -15.03 -40.83 10.67
CA GLY A 10 -15.74 -39.74 10.00
C GLY A 10 -14.75 -38.98 9.13
N SER A 11 -14.71 -39.33 7.84
CA SER A 11 -14.11 -38.50 6.79
C SER A 11 -15.10 -37.37 6.49
N THR A 12 -14.66 -36.13 6.65
CA THR A 12 -15.30 -34.94 6.09
C THR A 12 -14.25 -34.22 5.26
N ASP A 13 -14.14 -34.61 4.01
CA ASP A 13 -13.53 -33.79 2.97
C ASP A 13 -14.50 -32.64 2.64
N SER A 14 -14.14 -31.43 3.02
CA SER A 14 -14.75 -30.20 2.54
C SER A 14 -13.63 -29.23 2.17
N ASN A 15 -13.08 -29.43 0.97
CA ASN A 15 -12.26 -28.45 0.27
C ASN A 15 -13.20 -27.49 -0.48
N ASP A 16 -13.70 -26.47 0.21
CA ASP A 16 -14.21 -25.27 -0.45
C ASP A 16 -13.07 -24.27 -0.59
N VAL A 17 -12.23 -24.49 -1.61
CA VAL A 17 -11.37 -23.43 -2.13
C VAL A 17 -12.29 -22.54 -2.96
N ILE A 18 -12.51 -21.31 -2.49
CA ILE A 18 -13.21 -20.29 -3.28
C ILE A 18 -12.26 -19.90 -4.42
N ASP A 19 -12.41 -20.57 -5.56
CA ASP A 19 -11.79 -20.18 -6.82
C ASP A 19 -12.53 -18.94 -7.34
N LEU A 20 -11.85 -17.79 -7.41
CA LEU A 20 -12.41 -16.50 -7.85
C LEU A 20 -12.34 -16.33 -9.37
N CYS A 21 -12.45 -17.42 -10.14
CA CYS A 21 -12.22 -17.39 -11.58
C CYS A 21 -13.28 -18.16 -12.38
N ASP A 22 -14.57 -17.89 -12.17
CA ASP A 22 -15.62 -18.24 -13.15
C ASP A 22 -16.69 -17.13 -13.15
N VAL A 23 -16.61 -16.23 -14.14
CA VAL A 23 -17.73 -15.42 -14.60
C VAL A 23 -18.01 -15.90 -16.01
N ASP A 24 -19.03 -16.73 -16.16
CA ASP A 24 -19.54 -17.17 -17.45
C ASP A 24 -20.17 -15.98 -18.19
N ASP A 25 -19.61 -15.67 -19.36
CA ASP A 25 -20.21 -14.82 -20.39
C ASP A 25 -21.34 -15.60 -21.09
N ASP A 26 -22.53 -15.60 -20.51
CA ASP A 26 -23.75 -15.96 -21.23
C ASP A 26 -24.31 -14.73 -21.95
N VAL A 27 -23.95 -14.65 -23.24
CA VAL A 27 -24.55 -13.76 -24.23
C VAL A 27 -25.92 -14.32 -24.60
N ASP A 28 -26.98 -13.80 -23.99
CA ASP A 28 -28.35 -14.02 -24.45
C ASP A 28 -28.78 -12.92 -25.44
N ASP A 29 -28.86 -13.35 -26.69
CA ASP A 29 -29.41 -12.67 -27.85
C ASP A 29 -30.95 -12.65 -27.76
N THR A 30 -31.53 -11.49 -27.45
CA THR A 30 -32.95 -11.25 -27.75
C THR A 30 -33.15 -9.88 -28.36
N GLY A 31 -33.40 -9.89 -29.67
CA GLY A 31 -33.84 -8.75 -30.44
C GLY A 31 -35.21 -8.22 -30.00
N GLY A 32 -35.33 -6.90 -30.01
CA GLY A 32 -36.57 -6.18 -29.82
C GLY A 32 -36.58 -4.92 -30.67
N ALA A 33 -37.20 -5.00 -31.85
CA ALA A 33 -37.48 -3.87 -32.72
C ALA A 33 -38.46 -2.90 -32.05
N GLY A 34 -38.18 -1.60 -32.13
CA GLY A 34 -39.06 -0.55 -31.66
C GLY A 34 -38.70 0.80 -32.26
N ASP A 35 -39.37 1.14 -33.37
CA ASP A 35 -39.41 2.46 -33.98
C ASP A 35 -39.79 3.55 -32.98
N PHE A 36 -39.08 4.69 -32.96
CA PHE A 36 -39.70 5.98 -32.66
C PHE A 36 -38.93 7.16 -33.27
N ALA A 37 -39.69 8.09 -33.84
CA ALA A 37 -39.29 9.13 -34.76
C ALA A 37 -38.65 10.37 -34.11
N GLY A 38 -37.72 10.98 -34.85
CA GLY A 38 -37.65 12.41 -35.16
C GLY A 38 -37.21 13.39 -34.07
N THR A 39 -36.19 14.22 -34.36
CA THR A 39 -36.25 15.71 -34.37
C THR A 39 -34.94 16.28 -34.96
N GLN A 40 -35.07 17.42 -35.65
CA GLN A 40 -34.16 18.06 -36.61
C GLN A 40 -32.93 18.82 -36.06
N PRO A 41 -31.96 19.18 -36.92
CA PRO A 41 -30.70 19.84 -36.55
C PRO A 41 -30.79 21.39 -36.55
N SER A 42 -30.17 22.03 -35.56
CA SER A 42 -30.01 23.49 -35.50
C SER A 42 -28.75 23.97 -36.23
N LYS A 43 -28.95 24.97 -37.10
CA LYS A 43 -27.98 25.69 -37.93
C LYS A 43 -27.05 26.62 -37.13
N PRO A 44 -25.89 27.03 -37.68
CA PRO A 44 -24.97 27.98 -37.06
C PRO A 44 -25.31 29.43 -37.40
N LEU A 45 -25.06 30.34 -36.44
CA LEU A 45 -25.22 31.79 -36.58
C LEU A 45 -23.91 32.43 -37.05
N LYS A 46 -24.00 33.21 -38.14
CA LYS A 46 -23.01 34.18 -38.63
C LYS A 46 -23.37 35.59 -38.12
N GLY A 47 -22.36 36.39 -37.79
CA GLY A 47 -22.38 37.86 -37.70
C GLY A 47 -20.95 38.34 -37.41
N ILE A 48 -20.20 39.04 -38.28
CA ILE A 48 -20.35 40.35 -38.98
C ILE A 48 -19.90 41.57 -38.12
N LEU A 49 -18.71 42.08 -38.50
CA LEU A 49 -18.22 43.48 -38.63
C LEU A 49 -17.47 44.26 -37.52
N LYS A 50 -16.41 44.92 -38.04
CA LYS A 50 -15.60 46.10 -37.61
C LYS A 50 -14.26 45.75 -36.92
N GLY A 51 -13.08 46.14 -37.39
CA GLY A 51 -12.65 47.17 -38.36
C GLY A 51 -12.05 48.36 -37.62
N VAL A 52 -10.72 48.36 -37.43
CA VAL A 52 -9.86 49.54 -37.13
C VAL A 52 -8.43 49.21 -37.60
N ASP A 53 -7.86 50.10 -38.41
CA ASP A 53 -6.47 50.11 -38.88
C ASP A 53 -5.50 50.50 -37.75
N ASP A 54 -4.30 49.92 -37.71
CA ASP A 54 -3.11 50.58 -37.14
C ASP A 54 -1.82 49.96 -37.71
N ASP A 55 -1.01 50.81 -38.36
CA ASP A 55 0.30 50.53 -38.92
C ASP A 55 1.35 50.32 -37.83
N VAL A 56 2.05 49.17 -37.83
CA VAL A 56 3.28 48.97 -37.04
C VAL A 56 4.33 48.21 -37.85
N GLU A 57 5.50 48.82 -37.98
CA GLU A 57 6.68 48.37 -38.74
C GLU A 57 7.16 46.95 -38.37
N ARG A 58 7.27 46.09 -39.39
CA ARG A 58 7.95 44.79 -39.33
C ARG A 58 9.47 44.97 -39.29
N LYS A 59 10.12 44.44 -38.24
CA LYS A 59 11.55 44.08 -38.26
C LYS A 59 11.69 42.59 -38.45
N ASP A 60 12.21 42.19 -39.62
CA ASP A 60 12.58 40.81 -39.93
C ASP A 60 13.68 40.33 -38.99
N SER A 61 13.38 39.33 -38.16
CA SER A 61 14.39 38.56 -37.45
C SER A 61 14.32 37.10 -37.89
N ALA A 62 15.44 36.59 -38.42
CA ALA A 62 15.56 35.23 -38.90
C ALA A 62 15.24 34.22 -37.77
N PRO A 63 14.59 33.08 -38.08
CA PRO A 63 14.20 32.11 -37.07
C PRO A 63 15.43 31.51 -36.37
N LYS A 64 15.45 31.59 -35.05
CA LYS A 64 16.50 30.98 -34.22
C LYS A 64 16.37 29.46 -34.24
N ARG A 65 17.41 28.78 -34.74
CA ARG A 65 17.56 27.32 -34.63
C ARG A 65 17.47 26.89 -33.16
N ARG A 66 16.60 25.92 -32.85
CA ARG A 66 16.50 25.32 -31.51
C ARG A 66 17.56 24.23 -31.37
N LYS A 67 18.67 24.56 -30.69
CA LYS A 67 19.64 23.56 -30.22
C LYS A 67 19.13 23.02 -28.88
N LYS A 68 19.04 21.69 -28.75
CA LYS A 68 18.82 21.04 -27.44
C LYS A 68 20.12 20.38 -27.02
N GLU A 69 20.61 20.75 -25.85
CA GLU A 69 21.80 20.17 -25.24
C GLU A 69 21.38 19.26 -24.10
N LEU A 70 21.93 18.04 -24.06
CA LEU A 70 21.75 17.13 -22.94
C LEU A 70 23.09 16.98 -22.21
N HIS A 71 23.17 17.43 -20.96
CA HIS A 71 24.37 17.34 -20.13
C HIS A 71 24.24 16.16 -19.16
N PHE A 72 25.28 15.34 -19.04
CA PHE A 72 25.31 14.16 -18.15
C PHE A 72 26.21 14.44 -16.94
N SER A 73 25.67 14.33 -15.71
CA SER A 73 26.41 14.62 -14.48
C SER A 73 27.25 13.45 -13.94
N GLU A 74 26.93 12.20 -14.29
CA GLU A 74 27.55 11.02 -13.65
C GLU A 74 28.41 10.11 -14.56
N ILE A 75 28.47 10.39 -15.87
CA ILE A 75 29.50 9.84 -16.76
C ILE A 75 30.36 11.01 -17.21
N MET A 76 31.48 11.25 -16.53
CA MET A 76 32.37 12.40 -16.78
C MET A 76 33.03 12.43 -18.18
N HIS A 77 32.58 11.63 -19.16
CA HIS A 77 33.31 11.42 -20.40
C HIS A 77 32.55 11.46 -21.73
N GLU A 78 31.21 11.48 -21.84
CA GLU A 78 30.57 11.49 -23.18
C GLU A 78 29.28 12.34 -23.24
N VAL A 79 29.07 13.06 -24.34
CA VAL A 79 27.91 13.92 -24.62
C VAL A 79 27.44 13.70 -26.07
N PHE A 80 26.12 13.76 -26.30
CA PHE A 80 25.50 13.63 -27.62
C PHE A 80 24.75 14.91 -27.99
N TYR A 81 24.90 15.36 -29.24
CA TYR A 81 24.20 16.53 -29.77
C TYR A 81 23.23 16.15 -30.88
N TYR A 82 22.10 16.85 -30.91
CA TYR A 82 21.04 16.67 -31.90
C TYR A 82 20.69 18.04 -32.52
N GLU A 83 20.76 18.14 -33.85
CA GLU A 83 20.27 19.32 -34.58
C GLU A 83 19.22 18.87 -35.60
N THR A 84 17.97 19.36 -35.45
CA THR A 84 16.91 19.16 -36.45
C THR A 84 17.31 19.81 -37.78
N ARG A 85 17.22 19.07 -38.88
CA ARG A 85 17.23 19.69 -40.22
C ARG A 85 15.93 20.47 -40.39
N SER A 86 16.02 21.79 -40.55
CA SER A 86 14.85 22.62 -40.85
C SER A 86 14.32 22.26 -42.25
N PRO A 87 13.05 21.84 -42.40
CA PRO A 87 12.40 21.91 -43.70
C PRO A 87 12.15 23.39 -44.06
N ALA A 88 12.02 23.66 -45.37
CA ALA A 88 11.67 24.97 -45.90
C ALA A 88 10.29 25.43 -45.33
N PRO A 89 10.09 26.73 -45.11
CA PRO A 89 8.99 27.22 -44.29
C PRO A 89 7.62 26.97 -44.95
N PHE A 90 6.69 26.45 -44.16
CA PHE A 90 5.26 26.43 -44.40
C PHE A 90 4.59 27.16 -43.23
N GLU A 91 3.75 28.14 -43.53
CA GLU A 91 3.12 29.04 -42.56
C GLU A 91 2.01 28.31 -41.78
N ALA A 92 1.97 28.51 -40.45
CA ALA A 92 0.78 28.23 -39.63
C ALA A 92 0.77 29.06 -38.33
N ASP A 93 -0.45 29.48 -37.97
CA ASP A 93 -0.88 30.41 -36.91
C ASP A 93 -0.54 30.00 -35.46
N ASP A 94 -0.16 30.99 -34.65
CA ASP A 94 0.00 30.92 -33.20
C ASP A 94 -1.23 31.53 -32.48
N ASN A 95 -1.75 30.84 -31.46
CA ASN A 95 -2.65 31.42 -30.45
C ASN A 95 -2.20 30.90 -29.06
N GLU A 96 -1.58 31.78 -28.26
CA GLU A 96 -1.21 31.52 -26.87
C GLU A 96 -1.87 32.55 -25.93
N VAL A 97 -2.46 32.06 -24.83
CA VAL A 97 -3.24 32.82 -23.84
C VAL A 97 -2.36 33.11 -22.61
N GLN A 98 -2.26 34.39 -22.23
CA GLN A 98 -1.56 34.83 -21.00
C GLN A 98 -2.49 34.92 -19.78
N PHE A 99 -1.97 34.48 -18.64
CA PHE A 99 -2.52 34.60 -17.29
C PHE A 99 -2.27 36.00 -16.70
N ILE A 100 -3.28 36.58 -16.04
CA ILE A 100 -3.15 37.78 -15.19
C ILE A 100 -3.16 37.33 -13.72
N GLY A 101 -2.12 37.72 -12.97
CA GLY A 101 -2.10 37.67 -11.52
C GLY A 101 -2.08 39.09 -10.97
N GLU A 102 -3.05 39.42 -10.11
CA GLU A 102 -3.04 40.66 -9.33
C GLU A 102 -3.07 40.37 -7.83
N SER A 103 -2.34 41.22 -7.13
CA SER A 103 -2.04 41.23 -5.70
C SER A 103 -2.97 42.22 -5.01
N SER A 104 -3.38 42.00 -3.75
CA SER A 104 -3.56 43.11 -2.80
C SER A 104 -3.82 42.62 -1.37
N ALA A 105 -3.47 43.51 -0.43
CA ALA A 105 -3.15 43.26 0.96
C ALA A 105 -4.22 43.75 1.96
N SER A 106 -4.00 43.34 3.22
CA SER A 106 -4.23 44.09 4.47
C SER A 106 -5.67 44.28 4.99
N ALA A 107 -5.93 43.82 6.22
CA ALA A 107 -6.24 44.68 7.37
C ALA A 107 -6.62 43.84 8.60
N THR A 108 -5.96 44.13 9.72
CA THR A 108 -6.26 43.64 11.07
C THR A 108 -7.32 44.52 11.72
N ASN A 109 -8.34 43.91 12.35
CA ASN A 109 -9.27 44.63 13.22
C ASN A 109 -9.54 43.81 14.49
N ALA A 110 -9.20 44.42 15.63
CA ALA A 110 -9.45 43.93 16.97
C ALA A 110 -10.89 44.26 17.40
N LEU A 111 -11.64 43.25 17.86
CA LEU A 111 -12.99 43.40 18.40
C LEU A 111 -13.14 42.71 19.76
N LYS A 112 -13.92 43.40 20.60
CA LYS A 112 -14.23 43.18 22.03
C LYS A 112 -14.65 41.75 22.40
N PRO A 113 -14.36 41.27 23.62
CA PRO A 113 -14.83 39.97 24.09
C PRO A 113 -16.34 40.02 24.37
N SER A 114 -17.08 39.21 23.61
CA SER A 114 -18.50 38.96 23.77
C SER A 114 -18.78 37.91 24.86
N SER A 115 -20.03 37.90 25.32
CA SER A 115 -20.68 37.20 26.44
C SER A 115 -20.59 35.67 26.51
N GLN A 116 -19.55 35.02 25.97
CA GLN A 116 -19.39 33.56 25.99
C GLN A 116 -18.85 32.98 27.31
N MET A 117 -18.37 33.81 28.24
CA MET A 117 -17.82 33.34 29.54
C MET A 117 -18.88 32.95 30.59
N GLU A 118 -20.14 33.32 30.43
CA GLU A 118 -21.18 32.94 31.40
C GLU A 118 -21.80 31.57 31.13
N GLN A 119 -21.84 31.12 29.86
CA GLN A 119 -22.31 29.76 29.52
C GLN A 119 -21.33 28.65 29.92
N SER A 120 -20.06 29.00 30.20
CA SER A 120 -19.03 28.05 30.60
C SER A 120 -19.07 27.71 32.10
N LYS A 121 -19.74 28.52 32.94
CA LYS A 121 -19.91 28.22 34.38
C LYS A 121 -21.00 27.19 34.69
N ALA A 122 -22.02 27.04 33.84
CA ALA A 122 -23.07 26.04 34.03
C ALA A 122 -22.62 24.59 33.82
N THR A 123 -21.43 24.37 33.25
CA THR A 123 -20.86 23.02 33.02
C THR A 123 -20.26 22.36 34.27
N ALA A 124 -20.09 23.11 35.36
CA ALA A 124 -19.41 22.62 36.56
C ALA A 124 -20.27 21.68 37.43
N GLU A 125 -21.59 21.73 37.34
CA GLU A 125 -22.47 21.15 38.39
C GLU A 125 -23.24 19.88 38.01
N TYR A 126 -23.06 19.30 36.82
CA TYR A 126 -23.65 17.99 36.52
C TYR A 126 -22.83 16.86 37.19
N THR A 127 -23.22 16.52 38.42
CA THR A 127 -22.65 15.38 39.15
C THR A 127 -23.31 14.10 38.66
N VAL A 128 -22.79 13.54 37.57
CA VAL A 128 -23.21 12.21 37.10
C VAL A 128 -22.61 11.16 38.03
N LEU A 129 -23.49 10.40 38.67
CA LEU A 129 -23.14 9.24 39.49
C LEU A 129 -23.01 8.03 38.57
N SER A 130 -22.02 7.17 38.80
CA SER A 130 -21.95 5.90 38.08
C SER A 130 -22.27 4.76 39.02
N SER A 131 -23.15 3.87 38.57
CA SER A 131 -23.31 2.57 39.22
C SER A 131 -21.98 1.80 39.22
N ARG A 132 -21.85 0.81 40.11
CA ARG A 132 -20.68 -0.08 40.14
C ARG A 132 -20.46 -0.75 38.78
N HIS A 133 -21.54 -1.18 38.12
CA HIS A 133 -21.48 -1.77 36.78
C HIS A 133 -21.02 -0.77 35.72
N GLY A 134 -21.63 0.42 35.67
CA GLY A 134 -21.26 1.46 34.70
C GLY A 134 -19.81 1.90 34.85
N ARG A 135 -19.33 2.07 36.08
CA ARG A 135 -17.92 2.38 36.36
C ARG A 135 -16.99 1.27 35.84
N ALA A 136 -17.28 0.01 36.17
CA ALA A 136 -16.48 -1.12 35.71
C ALA A 136 -16.46 -1.23 34.17
N ARG A 137 -17.59 -0.98 33.49
CA ARG A 137 -17.67 -0.98 32.02
C ARG A 137 -16.89 0.18 31.40
N ARG A 138 -16.90 1.38 32.00
CA ARG A 138 -16.09 2.51 31.55
C ARG A 138 -14.60 2.23 31.67
N GLU A 139 -14.17 1.72 32.82
CA GLU A 139 -12.78 1.34 33.06
C GLU A 139 -12.33 0.25 32.07
N GLN A 140 -13.14 -0.79 31.87
CA GLN A 140 -12.86 -1.86 30.92
C GLN A 140 -12.72 -1.37 29.46
N ARG A 141 -13.41 -0.30 29.09
CA ARG A 141 -13.48 0.21 27.71
C ARG A 141 -12.70 1.51 27.50
N SER A 142 -11.93 1.94 28.50
CA SER A 142 -11.20 3.20 28.51
C SER A 142 -12.08 4.41 28.16
N ILE A 143 -13.31 4.44 28.68
CA ILE A 143 -14.27 5.53 28.46
C ILE A 143 -14.18 6.52 29.62
N SER A 144 -13.87 7.79 29.34
CA SER A 144 -13.66 8.77 30.40
C SER A 144 -14.98 9.27 31.00
N LYS A 145 -14.93 9.79 32.24
CA LYS A 145 -16.10 10.47 32.84
C LYS A 145 -16.44 11.77 32.10
N HIS A 146 -15.45 12.38 31.46
CA HIS A 146 -15.65 13.57 30.66
C HIS A 146 -16.54 13.25 29.45
N ASP A 147 -16.26 12.15 28.75
CA ASP A 147 -17.04 11.69 27.59
C ASP A 147 -18.52 11.46 27.96
N LEU A 148 -18.80 10.93 29.16
CA LEU A 148 -20.17 10.78 29.67
C LEU A 148 -20.88 12.13 29.84
N LYS A 149 -20.20 13.13 30.41
CA LYS A 149 -20.77 14.47 30.58
C LYS A 149 -21.03 15.12 29.22
N THR A 150 -20.08 14.98 28.30
CA THR A 150 -20.19 15.49 26.93
C THR A 150 -21.33 14.81 26.18
N ALA A 151 -21.50 13.49 26.34
CA ALA A 151 -22.59 12.74 25.73
C ALA A 151 -23.97 13.12 26.31
N ILE A 152 -24.08 13.39 27.61
CA ILE A 152 -25.34 13.87 28.20
C ILE A 152 -25.66 15.29 27.70
N LYS A 153 -24.64 16.14 27.52
CA LYS A 153 -24.82 17.54 27.11
C LYS A 153 -25.11 17.70 25.62
N TYR A 154 -24.44 16.94 24.77
CA TYR A 154 -24.44 17.13 23.31
C TYR A 154 -24.88 15.89 22.53
N GLY A 155 -25.06 14.74 23.19
CA GLY A 155 -25.43 13.49 22.54
C GLY A 155 -26.92 13.41 22.20
N LEU A 156 -27.24 12.53 21.24
CA LEU A 156 -28.61 12.20 20.91
C LEU A 156 -29.23 11.38 22.05
N LYS A 157 -30.29 11.92 22.67
CA LYS A 157 -31.04 11.26 23.74
C LYS A 157 -32.18 10.43 23.14
N LEU A 158 -32.14 9.12 23.36
CA LEU A 158 -33.15 8.15 22.93
C LEU A 158 -33.72 7.39 24.13
N PRO A 159 -34.95 6.89 24.07
CA PRO A 159 -35.44 5.94 25.07
C PRO A 159 -34.58 4.68 25.06
N GLY A 160 -34.11 4.26 26.24
CA GLY A 160 -33.36 3.02 26.42
C GLY A 160 -34.28 1.87 26.84
N ASN A 161 -33.80 0.63 26.71
CA ASN A 161 -34.53 -0.54 27.21
C ASN A 161 -34.79 -0.37 28.72
N PRO A 162 -36.03 -0.56 29.19
CA PRO A 162 -36.35 -0.43 30.60
C PRO A 162 -35.57 -1.47 31.43
N ASP A 163 -35.50 -1.23 32.74
CA ASP A 163 -34.92 -2.22 33.65
C ASP A 163 -35.68 -3.55 33.55
N PRO A 164 -35.03 -4.68 33.23
CA PRO A 164 -35.69 -5.98 33.16
C PRO A 164 -36.34 -6.41 34.48
N ARG A 165 -35.85 -5.91 35.63
CA ARG A 165 -36.36 -6.30 36.95
C ARG A 165 -37.44 -5.36 37.47
N SER A 166 -37.25 -4.05 37.32
CA SER A 166 -38.16 -3.04 37.89
C SER A 166 -39.11 -2.42 36.87
N GLY A 167 -38.88 -2.60 35.57
CA GLY A 167 -39.63 -1.93 34.50
C GLY A 167 -39.34 -0.42 34.39
N GLU A 168 -38.42 0.11 35.20
CA GLU A 168 -38.12 1.55 35.21
C GLU A 168 -37.58 2.01 33.86
N LYS A 169 -38.06 3.17 33.41
CA LYS A 169 -37.59 3.81 32.17
C LYS A 169 -36.11 4.14 32.27
N ARG A 170 -35.38 3.97 31.17
CA ARG A 170 -33.96 4.32 31.04
C ARG A 170 -33.76 5.22 29.84
N TRP A 171 -32.69 5.99 29.84
CA TRP A 171 -32.31 6.84 28.70
C TRP A 171 -31.00 6.37 28.10
N LYS A 172 -30.93 6.36 26.77
CA LYS A 172 -29.73 6.04 25.98
C LYS A 172 -29.22 7.34 25.36
N PHE A 173 -27.99 7.74 25.67
CA PHE A 173 -27.32 8.86 25.04
C PHE A 173 -26.27 8.33 24.07
N ILE A 174 -26.31 8.80 22.82
CA ILE A 174 -25.33 8.45 21.77
C ILE A 174 -24.51 9.69 21.43
N TYR A 175 -23.19 9.61 21.54
CA TYR A 175 -22.28 10.70 21.18
C TYR A 175 -20.95 10.16 20.68
N GLN A 176 -20.56 10.47 19.44
CA GLN A 176 -19.30 10.03 18.82
C GLN A 176 -19.08 8.50 18.94
N GLY A 177 -20.11 7.72 18.62
CA GLY A 177 -20.10 6.26 18.73
C GLY A 177 -20.09 5.71 20.17
N LEU A 178 -20.08 6.57 21.21
CA LEU A 178 -20.23 6.15 22.60
C LEU A 178 -21.71 6.15 22.98
N VAL A 179 -22.13 5.06 23.61
CA VAL A 179 -23.45 4.91 24.20
C VAL A 179 -23.35 4.92 25.70
N TYR A 180 -24.16 5.75 26.33
CA TYR A 180 -24.39 5.74 27.77
C TYR A 180 -25.85 5.43 28.05
N VAL A 181 -26.10 4.44 28.90
CA VAL A 181 -27.44 4.16 29.42
C VAL A 181 -27.53 4.70 30.83
N THR A 182 -28.47 5.59 31.08
CA THR A 182 -28.73 6.17 32.40
C THR A 182 -30.09 5.74 32.94
N ASP A 183 -30.31 5.99 34.23
CA ASP A 183 -31.62 5.91 34.86
C ASP A 183 -32.63 6.93 34.30
N ALA A 184 -33.89 6.83 34.75
CA ALA A 184 -34.99 7.70 34.32
C ALA A 184 -34.70 9.19 34.55
N ALA A 185 -33.95 9.52 35.60
CA ALA A 185 -33.60 10.88 35.98
C ALA A 185 -32.36 11.43 35.23
N CYS A 186 -31.69 10.63 34.41
CA CYS A 186 -30.41 10.94 33.77
C CYS A 186 -29.28 11.33 34.76
N LYS A 187 -29.37 10.89 36.02
CA LYS A 187 -28.40 11.22 37.07
C LYS A 187 -27.40 10.09 37.32
N LYS A 188 -27.80 8.86 37.03
CA LYS A 188 -27.00 7.66 37.30
C LYS A 188 -26.72 6.89 36.03
N GLU A 189 -25.45 6.73 35.70
CA GLU A 189 -24.99 5.82 34.65
C GLU A 189 -25.15 4.37 35.08
N ILE A 190 -25.85 3.60 34.24
CA ILE A 190 -26.10 2.17 34.41
C ILE A 190 -25.03 1.36 33.66
N THR A 191 -24.81 1.67 32.39
CA THR A 191 -23.80 1.01 31.55
C THR A 191 -23.34 1.97 30.45
N SER A 192 -22.19 1.69 29.85
CA SER A 192 -21.67 2.43 28.71
C SER A 192 -20.88 1.51 27.80
N TYR A 193 -21.02 1.69 26.49
CA TYR A 193 -20.38 0.86 25.47
C TYR A 193 -20.13 1.68 24.21
N ARG A 194 -19.20 1.23 23.35
CA ARG A 194 -19.08 1.76 21.99
C ARG A 194 -20.11 1.05 21.12
N GLN A 195 -20.97 1.80 20.44
CA GLN A 195 -21.93 1.26 19.48
C GLN A 195 -21.26 1.14 18.12
N ASN A 196 -21.51 0.02 17.47
CA ASN A 196 -21.02 -0.27 16.13
C ASN A 196 -21.56 0.77 15.16
N TYR A 197 -20.70 1.22 14.25
CA TYR A 197 -20.96 2.29 13.29
C TYR A 197 -22.29 2.11 12.54
N GLN A 198 -22.64 0.87 12.19
CA GLN A 198 -23.87 0.52 11.47
C GLN A 198 -25.19 1.00 12.10
N ASN A 199 -25.21 1.32 13.40
CA ASN A 199 -26.41 1.77 14.10
C ASN A 199 -26.29 3.21 14.62
N THR A 200 -25.32 3.97 14.12
CA THR A 200 -25.12 5.38 14.50
C THR A 200 -26.05 6.25 13.65
N PRO A 201 -26.74 7.24 14.23
CA PRO A 201 -27.55 8.17 13.45
C PRO A 201 -26.71 8.91 12.38
N PRO A 202 -27.27 9.20 11.19
CA PRO A 202 -26.59 9.97 10.16
C PRO A 202 -26.06 11.32 10.71
N GLY A 203 -24.80 11.64 10.42
CA GLY A 203 -24.17 12.89 10.86
C GLY A 203 -23.43 12.84 12.20
N MET A 204 -23.31 11.67 12.83
CA MET A 204 -22.54 11.46 14.08
C MET A 204 -21.49 10.35 13.98
N GLU A 205 -21.16 9.93 12.76
CA GLU A 205 -20.24 8.85 12.45
C GLU A 205 -18.80 9.36 12.61
N CYS A 206 -17.94 8.61 13.30
CA CYS A 206 -16.51 8.76 13.03
C CYS A 206 -16.31 8.26 11.61
N GLU A 207 -15.67 9.06 10.75
CA GLU A 207 -15.34 8.76 9.35
C GLU A 207 -15.21 7.24 9.16
N PRO A 208 -16.22 6.57 8.57
CA PRO A 208 -16.04 5.19 8.19
C PRO A 208 -14.78 5.16 7.34
N VAL A 209 -13.82 4.31 7.70
CA VAL A 209 -12.71 4.05 6.80
C VAL A 209 -13.36 3.32 5.64
N ASP A 210 -13.72 4.09 4.63
CA ASP A 210 -14.54 3.62 3.53
C ASP A 210 -13.73 2.64 2.71
N ALA A 211 -14.41 1.58 2.30
CA ALA A 211 -13.93 0.77 1.21
C ALA A 211 -13.67 1.70 0.02
N VAL A 212 -12.53 1.53 -0.63
CA VAL A 212 -12.22 2.29 -1.83
C VAL A 212 -13.12 1.79 -2.96
N PRO A 213 -13.84 2.66 -3.67
CA PRO A 213 -14.59 2.24 -4.85
C PRO A 213 -13.64 1.58 -5.87
N ILE A 214 -13.90 0.32 -6.21
CA ILE A 214 -13.06 -0.43 -7.15
C ILE A 214 -13.49 -0.08 -8.57
N THR A 215 -12.62 0.62 -9.30
CA THR A 215 -12.83 0.92 -10.72
C THR A 215 -12.51 -0.29 -11.60
N CYS A 216 -12.97 -0.28 -12.86
CA CYS A 216 -12.64 -1.34 -13.82
C CYS A 216 -11.12 -1.50 -13.99
N GLN A 217 -10.39 -0.39 -14.12
CA GLN A 217 -8.93 -0.39 -14.22
C GLN A 217 -8.24 -1.08 -13.02
N MET A 218 -8.73 -0.84 -11.81
CA MET A 218 -8.18 -1.47 -10.61
C MET A 218 -8.41 -2.99 -10.61
N ARG A 219 -9.55 -3.43 -11.15
CA ARG A 219 -9.89 -4.85 -11.30
C ARG A 219 -9.07 -5.54 -12.39
N GLU A 220 -8.90 -4.89 -13.53
CA GLU A 220 -8.02 -5.38 -14.61
C GLU A 220 -6.59 -5.53 -14.11
N LYS A 221 -6.06 -4.52 -13.41
CA LYS A 221 -4.73 -4.59 -12.79
C LYS A 221 -4.64 -5.71 -11.74
N HIS A 222 -5.67 -5.90 -10.93
CA HIS A 222 -5.72 -7.02 -9.99
C HIS A 222 -5.63 -8.36 -10.71
N ASN A 223 -6.44 -8.58 -11.75
CA ASN A 223 -6.44 -9.82 -12.52
C ASN A 223 -5.09 -10.09 -13.18
N GLU A 224 -4.45 -9.05 -13.72
CA GLU A 224 -3.10 -9.16 -14.27
C GLU A 224 -2.07 -9.52 -13.21
N LEU A 225 -2.14 -8.91 -12.01
CA LEU A 225 -1.27 -9.28 -10.91
C LEU A 225 -1.54 -10.71 -10.41
N VAL A 226 -2.80 -11.16 -10.35
CA VAL A 226 -3.14 -12.55 -10.03
C VAL A 226 -2.52 -13.51 -11.06
N ARG A 227 -2.61 -13.18 -12.35
CA ARG A 227 -1.96 -13.93 -13.44
C ARG A 227 -0.45 -14.00 -13.24
N VAL A 228 0.21 -12.86 -13.01
CA VAL A 228 1.66 -12.79 -12.74
C VAL A 228 2.04 -13.62 -11.51
N LEU A 229 1.27 -13.54 -10.43
CA LEU A 229 1.52 -14.33 -9.22
C LEU A 229 1.42 -15.83 -9.48
N LYS A 230 0.58 -16.28 -10.42
CA LYS A 230 0.38 -17.69 -10.77
C LYS A 230 1.42 -18.19 -11.77
N ASP A 231 1.59 -17.46 -12.87
CA ASP A 231 2.31 -17.90 -14.07
C ASP A 231 3.77 -17.42 -14.09
N GLU A 232 4.06 -16.27 -13.49
CA GLU A 232 5.37 -15.58 -13.58
C GLU A 232 5.97 -15.37 -12.19
N GLN A 233 6.06 -16.47 -11.42
CA GLN A 233 6.45 -16.43 -10.00
C GLN A 233 7.83 -15.80 -9.75
N HIS A 234 8.71 -15.80 -10.75
CA HIS A 234 10.02 -15.18 -10.70
C HIS A 234 10.01 -13.65 -10.70
N LEU A 235 8.88 -13.01 -10.99
CA LEU A 235 8.70 -11.57 -10.89
C LEU A 235 8.23 -11.13 -9.48
N ILE A 236 7.93 -12.10 -8.61
CA ILE A 236 7.53 -11.81 -7.23
C ILE A 236 8.76 -11.34 -6.46
N THR A 237 8.67 -10.15 -5.87
CA THR A 237 9.77 -9.57 -5.10
C THR A 237 9.66 -9.83 -3.60
N GLY A 238 8.45 -10.15 -3.14
CA GLY A 238 8.22 -10.54 -1.76
C GLY A 238 6.85 -11.16 -1.56
N HIS A 239 6.76 -12.03 -0.55
CA HIS A 239 5.53 -12.60 -0.06
C HIS A 239 5.43 -12.36 1.45
N THR A 240 4.40 -11.61 1.85
CA THR A 240 4.09 -11.37 3.27
C THR A 240 3.00 -12.32 3.75
N PHE A 241 3.30 -13.12 4.76
CA PHE A 241 2.36 -13.97 5.48
C PHE A 241 1.92 -13.23 6.73
N VAL A 242 0.62 -13.05 6.92
CA VAL A 242 0.05 -12.35 8.08
C VAL A 242 -0.80 -13.32 8.86
N ILE A 243 -0.39 -13.64 10.08
CA ILE A 243 -1.22 -14.39 11.04
C ILE A 243 -1.93 -13.36 11.93
N VAL A 244 -3.26 -13.38 11.92
CA VAL A 244 -4.10 -12.50 12.73
C VAL A 244 -4.85 -13.32 13.77
N ASP A 245 -4.64 -12.99 15.04
CA ASP A 245 -5.42 -13.56 16.15
C ASP A 245 -6.91 -13.24 16.02
N GLN A 246 -7.72 -14.30 15.94
CA GLN A 246 -9.18 -14.25 15.97
C GLN A 246 -9.75 -15.03 17.17
N SER A 247 -8.99 -15.18 18.25
CA SER A 247 -9.43 -15.80 19.49
C SER A 247 -10.51 -14.99 20.22
N GLY A 248 -11.17 -15.60 21.21
CA GLY A 248 -12.21 -14.95 22.00
C GLY A 248 -11.75 -13.69 22.75
N SER A 249 -10.47 -13.59 23.15
CA SER A 249 -9.92 -12.42 23.84
C SER A 249 -9.83 -11.18 22.93
N MET A 250 -9.71 -11.41 21.62
CA MET A 250 -9.70 -10.35 20.60
C MET A 250 -11.05 -9.63 20.45
N ARG A 251 -12.13 -10.11 21.09
CA ARG A 251 -13.43 -9.42 21.17
C ARG A 251 -13.45 -8.22 22.12
N ASN A 252 -12.40 -8.05 22.94
CA ASN A 252 -12.36 -6.98 23.91
C ASN A 252 -12.38 -5.59 23.23
N SER A 253 -13.22 -4.69 23.75
CA SER A 253 -13.43 -3.33 23.24
C SER A 253 -12.59 -2.30 23.99
N ASP A 254 -11.31 -2.59 24.21
CA ASP A 254 -10.41 -1.77 25.02
C ASP A 254 -9.39 -0.95 24.20
N VAL A 255 -9.33 -1.16 22.89
CA VAL A 255 -8.54 -0.32 21.97
C VAL A 255 -9.33 0.94 21.61
N GLN A 256 -8.71 2.11 21.81
CA GLN A 256 -9.36 3.38 21.55
C GLN A 256 -9.71 3.55 20.06
N GLY A 257 -10.98 3.85 19.78
CA GLY A 257 -11.47 4.13 18.42
C GLY A 257 -11.92 2.92 17.60
N PHE A 258 -11.83 1.72 18.18
CA PHE A 258 -12.28 0.48 17.53
C PHE A 258 -13.32 -0.27 18.37
N GLU A 259 -14.09 -1.13 17.72
CA GLU A 259 -15.09 -1.94 18.40
C GLU A 259 -14.45 -3.09 19.19
N THR A 260 -13.44 -3.74 18.62
CA THR A 260 -12.72 -4.87 19.21
C THR A 260 -11.22 -4.78 18.88
N ARG A 261 -10.38 -5.54 19.58
CA ARG A 261 -8.95 -5.67 19.23
C ARG A 261 -8.76 -6.25 17.83
N SER A 262 -9.58 -7.23 17.43
CA SER A 262 -9.59 -7.77 16.06
C SER A 262 -9.94 -6.70 15.02
N HIS A 263 -10.94 -5.86 15.31
CA HIS A 263 -11.29 -4.73 14.44
C HIS A 263 -10.12 -3.76 14.29
N ALA A 264 -9.42 -3.46 15.38
CA ALA A 264 -8.21 -2.63 15.35
C ALA A 264 -7.10 -3.26 14.50
N ALA A 265 -6.84 -4.56 14.68
CA ALA A 265 -5.80 -5.30 13.96
C ALA A 265 -6.04 -5.25 12.44
N TYR A 266 -7.23 -5.63 11.97
CA TYR A 266 -7.55 -5.60 10.53
C TYR A 266 -7.58 -4.20 9.94
N ARG A 267 -8.13 -3.21 10.66
CA ARG A 267 -8.19 -1.84 10.15
C ARG A 267 -6.80 -1.22 10.05
N CYS A 268 -5.92 -1.45 11.02
CA CYS A 268 -4.54 -0.99 10.94
C CYS A 268 -3.75 -1.76 9.87
N LEU A 269 -3.99 -3.06 9.70
CA LEU A 269 -3.41 -3.82 8.58
C LEU A 269 -3.86 -3.26 7.22
N GLY A 270 -5.14 -2.94 7.04
CA GLY A 270 -5.62 -2.31 5.82
C GLY A 270 -5.02 -0.90 5.62
N VAL A 271 -5.19 -0.01 6.60
CA VAL A 271 -4.86 1.42 6.47
C VAL A 271 -3.37 1.71 6.58
N ASP A 272 -2.73 1.22 7.63
CA ASP A 272 -1.35 1.59 7.98
C ASP A 272 -0.32 0.68 7.30
N PHE A 273 -0.72 -0.53 6.90
CA PHE A 273 0.14 -1.45 6.17
C PHE A 273 -0.15 -1.40 4.66
N ILE A 274 -1.29 -1.94 4.20
CA ILE A 274 -1.58 -2.04 2.76
C ILE A 274 -1.70 -0.67 2.08
N LYS A 275 -2.58 0.21 2.55
CA LYS A 275 -2.80 1.52 1.93
C LYS A 275 -1.54 2.39 1.96
N GLN A 276 -0.75 2.34 3.03
CA GLN A 276 0.52 3.07 3.08
C GLN A 276 1.49 2.55 2.01
N GLN A 277 1.62 1.23 1.83
CA GLN A 277 2.47 0.66 0.78
C GLN A 277 1.97 1.06 -0.62
N LEU A 278 0.66 1.02 -0.86
CA LEU A 278 0.08 1.40 -2.16
C LEU A 278 0.27 2.88 -2.49
N THR A 279 0.13 3.76 -1.49
CA THR A 279 0.25 5.22 -1.69
C THR A 279 1.70 5.66 -1.77
N SER A 280 2.61 4.93 -1.13
CA SER A 280 4.05 5.24 -1.12
C SER A 280 4.75 4.74 -2.39
N ARG A 281 4.11 3.86 -3.17
CA ARG A 281 4.60 3.46 -4.50
C ARG A 281 4.42 4.62 -5.46
N ASN A 282 5.52 5.08 -6.06
CA ASN A 282 5.46 6.01 -7.17
C ASN A 282 4.63 5.38 -8.31
N PRO A 283 3.80 6.16 -9.03
CA PRO A 283 3.02 5.66 -10.17
C PRO A 283 3.88 4.89 -11.17
N ASP A 284 5.10 5.38 -11.41
CA ASP A 284 6.06 4.81 -12.36
C ASP A 284 6.73 3.51 -11.86
N GLN A 285 6.60 3.18 -10.57
CA GLN A 285 7.10 1.94 -9.95
C GLN A 285 5.97 0.94 -9.64
N ALA A 286 4.71 1.30 -9.92
CA ALA A 286 3.55 0.51 -9.54
C ALA A 286 3.44 -0.83 -10.29
N ASP A 287 4.19 -1.01 -11.38
CA ASP A 287 4.17 -2.21 -12.22
C ASP A 287 5.42 -3.08 -12.05
N LEU A 288 6.43 -2.61 -11.31
CA LEU A 288 7.73 -3.28 -11.17
C LEU A 288 7.78 -4.31 -10.03
N PHE A 289 6.78 -4.33 -9.14
CA PHE A 289 6.82 -5.15 -7.92
C PHE A 289 5.49 -5.90 -7.72
N ALA A 290 5.43 -7.14 -8.22
CA ALA A 290 4.41 -8.08 -7.78
C ALA A 290 4.75 -8.49 -6.34
N GLU A 291 3.89 -8.09 -5.40
CA GLU A 291 3.97 -8.50 -3.99
C GLU A 291 2.73 -9.32 -3.66
N ALA A 292 2.97 -10.49 -3.08
CA ALA A 292 1.92 -11.38 -2.62
C ALA A 292 1.69 -11.20 -1.11
N VAL A 293 0.45 -11.36 -0.69
CA VAL A 293 0.05 -11.42 0.72
C VAL A 293 -0.79 -12.67 0.94
N SER A 294 -0.47 -13.42 1.98
CA SER A 294 -1.33 -14.48 2.51
C SER A 294 -1.77 -14.12 3.91
N VAL A 295 -3.04 -14.32 4.22
CA VAL A 295 -3.63 -13.98 5.53
C VAL A 295 -4.19 -15.25 6.15
N ILE A 296 -3.72 -15.56 7.36
CA ILE A 296 -4.14 -16.69 8.15
C ILE A 296 -4.85 -16.14 9.39
N GLU A 297 -6.04 -16.64 9.67
CA GLU A 297 -6.73 -16.40 10.93
C GLU A 297 -6.33 -17.46 11.94
N MET A 298 -5.76 -17.02 13.05
CA MET A 298 -5.49 -17.90 14.16
C MET A 298 -6.79 -18.15 14.95
N ARG A 299 -7.20 -19.42 14.95
CA ARG A 299 -8.35 -20.00 15.66
C ARG A 299 -7.90 -21.31 16.31
N ASP A 300 -8.82 -22.26 16.51
CA ASP A 300 -8.48 -23.58 17.05
C ASP A 300 -7.52 -24.34 16.10
N ASP A 301 -7.83 -24.42 14.80
CA ASP A 301 -7.02 -25.16 13.81
C ASP A 301 -6.19 -24.26 12.87
N GLY A 302 -6.40 -22.94 12.94
CA GLY A 302 -5.89 -21.99 11.95
C GLY A 302 -6.66 -22.08 10.62
N ASP A 303 -7.01 -20.94 10.03
CA ASP A 303 -7.79 -20.89 8.80
C ASP A 303 -7.12 -19.97 7.77
N ILE A 304 -7.00 -20.42 6.52
CA ILE A 304 -6.42 -19.60 5.45
C ILE A 304 -7.51 -18.68 4.92
N LEU A 305 -7.47 -17.41 5.32
CA LEU A 305 -8.44 -16.43 4.87
C LEU A 305 -8.17 -16.00 3.42
N LEU A 306 -6.91 -15.76 3.07
CA LEU A 306 -6.46 -15.39 1.73
C LEU A 306 -5.12 -16.07 1.46
N ALA A 307 -4.97 -16.69 0.31
CA ALA A 307 -3.71 -17.29 -0.12
C ALA A 307 -3.18 -16.54 -1.34
N ARG A 308 -1.94 -16.05 -1.24
CA ARG A 308 -1.16 -15.50 -2.36
C ARG A 308 -1.94 -14.47 -3.18
N VAL A 309 -2.57 -13.51 -2.52
CA VAL A 309 -3.31 -12.43 -3.20
C VAL A 309 -2.41 -11.22 -3.45
N PRO A 310 -2.59 -10.47 -4.56
CA PRO A 310 -1.83 -9.26 -4.80
C PRO A 310 -2.01 -8.21 -3.70
N MET A 311 -0.93 -7.50 -3.38
CA MET A 311 -1.01 -6.31 -2.54
C MET A 311 -1.63 -5.15 -3.33
N ASP A 312 -2.95 -4.97 -3.21
CA ASP A 312 -3.70 -3.92 -3.90
C ASP A 312 -4.92 -3.42 -3.11
N TRP A 313 -5.72 -2.57 -3.77
CA TRP A 313 -6.93 -1.98 -3.18
C TRP A 313 -8.08 -2.97 -2.97
N ILE A 314 -8.08 -4.09 -3.70
CA ILE A 314 -9.06 -5.18 -3.50
C ILE A 314 -8.73 -5.90 -2.20
N LEU A 315 -7.46 -6.27 -1.98
CA LEU A 315 -6.99 -6.79 -0.70
C LEU A 315 -7.29 -5.81 0.44
N TYR A 316 -7.01 -4.52 0.26
CA TYR A 316 -7.36 -3.48 1.25
C TYR A 316 -8.85 -3.55 1.65
N ASN A 317 -9.76 -3.59 0.67
CA ASN A 317 -11.19 -3.66 0.93
C ASN A 317 -11.58 -4.95 1.65
N HIS A 318 -11.01 -6.09 1.25
CA HIS A 318 -11.23 -7.37 1.93
C HIS A 318 -10.84 -7.31 3.40
N LEU A 319 -9.69 -6.73 3.73
CA LEU A 319 -9.22 -6.61 5.12
C LEU A 319 -10.04 -5.63 5.94
N VAL A 320 -10.39 -4.47 5.37
CA VAL A 320 -11.16 -3.42 6.06
C VAL A 320 -12.59 -3.88 6.37
N ASP A 321 -13.15 -4.73 5.51
CA ASP A 321 -14.48 -5.32 5.69
C ASP A 321 -14.48 -6.59 6.54
N ARG A 322 -13.35 -7.29 6.69
CA ARG A 322 -13.28 -8.56 7.43
C ARG A 322 -13.91 -8.54 8.83
N PRO A 323 -13.74 -7.49 9.67
CA PRO A 323 -14.38 -7.41 10.99
C PRO A 323 -15.92 -7.41 10.98
N THR A 324 -16.56 -7.08 9.85
CA THR A 324 -18.02 -7.11 9.72
C THR A 324 -18.53 -8.52 9.41
N LYS A 325 -17.73 -9.30 8.69
CA LYS A 325 -18.04 -10.67 8.23
C LYS A 325 -17.67 -11.75 9.24
N SER A 326 -16.65 -11.52 10.05
CA SER A 326 -16.12 -12.50 10.99
C SER A 326 -16.00 -11.92 12.38
N ARG A 327 -16.38 -12.73 13.38
CA ARG A 327 -16.24 -12.39 14.79
C ARG A 327 -15.18 -13.28 15.43
N PRO A 328 -14.30 -12.72 16.26
CA PRO A 328 -13.34 -13.53 16.99
C PRO A 328 -14.05 -14.52 17.91
N CYS A 329 -13.56 -15.76 17.96
CA CYS A 329 -14.10 -16.84 18.78
C CYS A 329 -13.01 -17.86 19.12
N SER A 330 -13.33 -18.76 20.05
CA SER A 330 -12.46 -19.89 20.40
C SER A 330 -11.07 -19.50 20.95
N HIS A 331 -10.10 -20.41 20.82
CA HIS A 331 -8.74 -20.30 21.34
C HIS A 331 -7.78 -19.70 20.31
N GLY A 332 -6.71 -19.08 20.80
CA GLY A 332 -5.62 -18.57 19.97
C GLY A 332 -4.45 -19.56 19.98
N ASN A 333 -4.48 -20.54 19.05
CA ASN A 333 -3.46 -21.58 18.97
C ASN A 333 -2.31 -21.17 18.04
N TYR A 334 -1.15 -20.88 18.62
CA TYR A 334 0.00 -20.37 17.87
C TYR A 334 0.66 -21.47 17.05
N SER A 335 0.85 -22.66 17.61
CA SER A 335 1.50 -23.77 16.93
C SER A 335 0.79 -24.13 15.62
N GLN A 336 -0.54 -24.28 15.65
CA GLN A 336 -1.32 -24.66 14.47
C GLN A 336 -1.24 -23.59 13.37
N SER A 337 -1.41 -22.32 13.74
CA SER A 337 -1.32 -21.21 12.78
C SER A 337 0.10 -21.05 12.20
N LEU A 338 1.15 -21.27 13.01
CA LEU A 338 2.54 -21.27 12.54
C LEU A 338 2.86 -22.46 11.64
N GLN A 339 2.33 -23.66 11.94
CA GLN A 339 2.47 -24.83 11.07
C GLN A 339 1.84 -24.59 9.70
N LEU A 340 0.65 -23.99 9.68
CA LEU A 340 -0.04 -23.65 8.46
C LEU A 340 0.75 -22.63 7.63
N ALA A 341 1.26 -21.57 8.26
CA ALA A 341 2.11 -20.59 7.59
C ALA A 341 3.40 -21.23 7.07
N SER A 342 4.06 -22.05 7.89
CA SER A 342 5.29 -22.75 7.51
C SER A 342 5.07 -23.68 6.33
N LYS A 343 3.95 -24.42 6.31
CA LYS A 343 3.56 -25.28 5.18
C LYS A 343 3.42 -24.45 3.90
N LEU A 344 2.70 -23.33 3.93
CA LEU A 344 2.53 -22.47 2.75
C LEU A 344 3.86 -21.89 2.27
N ILE A 345 4.69 -21.40 3.19
CA ILE A 345 6.01 -20.84 2.87
C ILE A 345 6.91 -21.92 2.24
N PHE A 346 6.97 -23.13 2.81
CA PHE A 346 7.78 -24.21 2.28
C PHE A 346 7.27 -24.75 0.95
N GLN A 347 5.94 -24.81 0.76
CA GLN A 347 5.36 -25.17 -0.53
C GLN A 347 5.81 -24.21 -1.62
N GLU A 348 5.68 -22.90 -1.38
CA GLU A 348 6.12 -21.89 -2.33
C GLU A 348 7.63 -21.91 -2.56
N HIS A 349 8.43 -21.98 -1.49
CA HIS A 349 9.88 -22.10 -1.58
C HIS A 349 10.29 -23.31 -2.43
N SER A 350 9.64 -24.46 -2.22
CA SER A 350 9.93 -25.68 -2.99
C SER A 350 9.53 -25.54 -4.46
N MET A 351 8.39 -24.90 -4.75
CA MET A 351 7.94 -24.63 -6.13
C MET A 351 8.94 -23.72 -6.87
N LEU A 352 9.40 -22.65 -6.23
CA LEU A 352 10.37 -21.74 -6.84
C LEU A 352 11.70 -22.44 -7.15
N LEU A 353 12.17 -23.30 -6.23
CA LEU A 353 13.38 -24.10 -6.46
C LEU A 353 13.19 -25.14 -7.58
N SER A 354 12.02 -25.78 -7.67
CA SER A 354 11.75 -26.74 -8.76
C SER A 354 11.67 -26.07 -10.13
N ASP A 355 11.29 -24.80 -10.18
CA ASP A 355 11.28 -23.98 -11.41
C ASP A 355 12.68 -23.48 -11.79
N GLY A 356 13.73 -23.88 -11.05
CA GLY A 356 15.12 -23.55 -11.34
C GLY A 356 15.56 -22.17 -10.87
N MET A 357 14.79 -21.53 -9.98
CA MET A 357 15.19 -20.26 -9.37
C MET A 357 16.39 -20.46 -8.44
N ASN A 358 17.40 -19.60 -8.55
CA ASN A 358 18.52 -19.61 -7.62
C ASN A 358 18.08 -19.06 -6.26
N HIS A 359 18.69 -19.54 -5.17
CA HIS A 359 18.45 -19.02 -3.83
C HIS A 359 18.64 -17.49 -3.72
N ASP A 360 19.61 -16.92 -4.46
CA ASP A 360 19.87 -15.48 -4.46
C ASP A 360 18.73 -14.67 -5.09
N ASP A 361 18.04 -15.26 -6.07
CA ASP A 361 16.94 -14.65 -6.83
C ASP A 361 15.57 -14.84 -6.14
N MET A 362 15.52 -15.57 -5.02
CA MET A 362 14.27 -15.81 -4.30
C MET A 362 13.65 -14.54 -3.74
N PRO A 363 12.29 -14.48 -3.70
CA PRO A 363 11.57 -13.39 -3.07
C PRO A 363 11.87 -13.32 -1.58
N ASN A 364 11.63 -12.14 -1.00
CA ASN A 364 11.66 -11.99 0.45
C ASN A 364 10.41 -12.62 1.08
N PHE A 365 10.60 -13.47 2.08
CA PHE A 365 9.53 -14.08 2.87
C PHE A 365 9.41 -13.36 4.21
N SER A 366 8.26 -12.75 4.47
CA SER A 366 8.03 -12.00 5.70
C SER A 366 6.82 -12.53 6.45
N LEU A 367 7.01 -12.92 7.70
CA LEU A 367 5.95 -13.42 8.56
C LEU A 367 5.60 -12.37 9.62
N VAL A 368 4.36 -11.86 9.58
CA VAL A 368 3.81 -10.90 10.52
C VAL A 368 2.81 -11.60 11.43
N PHE A 369 3.06 -11.61 12.73
CA PHE A 369 2.28 -12.30 13.74
C PHE A 369 1.57 -11.30 14.66
N LEU A 370 0.25 -11.21 14.60
CA LEU A 370 -0.58 -10.30 15.38
C LEU A 370 -1.35 -11.06 16.44
N SER A 371 -1.12 -10.73 17.72
CA SER A 371 -1.83 -11.37 18.83
C SER A 371 -2.03 -10.45 20.04
N ASP A 372 -3.03 -10.72 20.86
CA ASP A 372 -3.28 -9.98 22.11
C ASP A 372 -2.54 -10.49 23.35
N GLY A 373 -1.72 -11.53 23.22
CA GLY A 373 -0.77 -11.89 24.28
C GLY A 373 -0.38 -13.35 24.34
N ARG A 374 -0.99 -14.08 25.28
CA ARG A 374 -0.58 -15.43 25.64
C ARG A 374 -1.30 -16.47 24.75
N PRO A 375 -0.56 -17.43 24.16
CA PRO A 375 -1.17 -18.54 23.44
C PRO A 375 -2.09 -19.37 24.33
N SER A 376 -3.12 -19.96 23.73
CA SER A 376 -3.97 -20.94 24.40
C SER A 376 -3.28 -22.32 24.49
N ASP A 377 -2.46 -22.65 23.49
CA ASP A 377 -1.55 -23.79 23.43
C ASP A 377 -0.28 -23.50 24.27
N SER A 378 -0.44 -23.60 25.59
CA SER A 378 0.58 -23.25 26.58
C SER A 378 1.35 -24.44 27.17
N GLU A 379 1.19 -25.63 26.59
CA GLU A 379 2.01 -26.78 26.97
C GLU A 379 3.45 -26.60 26.46
N ARG A 380 4.45 -27.04 27.26
CA ARG A 380 5.88 -26.90 26.92
C ARG A 380 6.26 -27.50 25.56
N ARG A 381 5.54 -28.53 25.10
CA ARG A 381 5.74 -29.11 23.76
C ARG A 381 5.45 -28.09 22.66
N HIS A 382 4.47 -27.21 22.85
CA HIS A 382 4.11 -26.17 21.89
C HIS A 382 5.14 -25.04 21.87
N ASP A 383 5.75 -24.70 23.02
CA ASP A 383 6.89 -23.77 23.03
C ASP A 383 8.01 -24.25 22.11
N GLN A 384 8.42 -25.52 22.27
CA GLN A 384 9.48 -26.09 21.44
C GLN A 384 9.06 -26.19 19.97
N GLU A 385 7.83 -26.64 19.70
CA GLU A 385 7.28 -26.74 18.34
C GLU A 385 7.29 -25.41 17.60
N ARG A 386 6.88 -24.30 18.25
CA ARG A 386 6.94 -22.95 17.68
C ARG A 386 8.35 -22.54 17.31
N ILE A 387 9.29 -22.78 18.21
CA ILE A 387 10.71 -22.47 18.04
C ILE A 387 11.32 -23.31 16.91
N ASP A 388 10.99 -24.60 16.84
CA ASP A 388 11.47 -25.51 15.80
C ASP A 388 10.95 -25.08 14.42
N ILE A 389 9.67 -24.72 14.31
CA ILE A 389 9.07 -24.23 13.05
C ILE A 389 9.81 -22.97 12.57
N LEU A 390 9.97 -21.98 13.45
CA LEU A 390 10.65 -20.73 13.13
C LEU A 390 12.14 -20.93 12.80
N THR A 391 12.80 -21.84 13.51
CA THR A 391 14.20 -22.22 13.22
C THR A 391 14.31 -22.84 11.83
N ASN A 392 13.43 -23.78 11.49
CA ASN A 392 13.44 -24.43 10.18
C ASN A 392 13.21 -23.42 9.05
N LEU A 393 12.31 -22.46 9.25
CA LEU A 393 12.08 -21.37 8.29
C LEU A 393 13.34 -20.49 8.13
N ALA A 394 13.94 -20.06 9.24
CA ALA A 394 15.14 -19.23 9.21
C ALA A 394 16.35 -19.95 8.59
N ASP A 395 16.55 -21.23 8.91
CA ASP A 395 17.65 -22.02 8.37
C ASP A 395 17.48 -22.28 6.86
N SER A 396 16.25 -22.49 6.40
CA SER A 396 15.96 -22.79 4.98
C SER A 396 15.98 -21.54 4.09
N LEU A 397 15.47 -20.42 4.58
CA LEU A 397 15.32 -19.19 3.81
C LEU A 397 16.46 -18.20 4.07
N THR A 398 17.27 -18.42 5.10
CA THR A 398 18.46 -17.64 5.43
C THR A 398 18.17 -16.14 5.60
N ASN A 399 18.87 -15.27 4.89
CA ASN A 399 18.67 -13.82 4.91
C ASN A 399 17.40 -13.35 4.17
N LYS A 400 16.63 -14.26 3.56
CA LYS A 400 15.35 -13.95 2.91
C LYS A 400 14.16 -14.07 3.84
N PHE A 401 14.34 -14.47 5.10
CA PHE A 401 13.25 -14.60 6.07
C PHE A 401 13.28 -13.48 7.11
N SER A 402 12.13 -12.85 7.31
CA SER A 402 11.90 -11.85 8.36
C SER A 402 10.69 -12.22 9.21
N PHE A 403 10.79 -12.08 10.53
CA PHE A 403 9.71 -12.36 11.48
C PHE A 403 9.38 -11.13 12.33
N PHE A 404 8.12 -10.72 12.28
CA PHE A 404 7.61 -9.55 13.01
C PHE A 404 6.48 -9.98 13.93
N ALA A 405 6.66 -9.85 15.24
CA ALA A 405 5.62 -10.11 16.22
C ALA A 405 5.04 -8.81 16.79
N MET A 406 3.72 -8.69 16.81
CA MET A 406 3.00 -7.53 17.28
C MET A 406 2.01 -7.90 18.38
N GLY A 407 2.22 -7.33 19.56
CA GLY A 407 1.35 -7.50 20.72
C GLY A 407 0.29 -6.40 20.82
N VAL A 408 -0.99 -6.77 20.81
CA VAL A 408 -2.15 -5.86 20.93
C VAL A 408 -2.82 -6.05 22.29
N GLY A 409 -2.40 -5.28 23.29
CA GLY A 409 -2.97 -5.42 24.62
C GLY A 409 -2.43 -4.43 25.62
N ALA A 410 -2.94 -4.48 26.84
CA ALA A 410 -2.46 -3.63 27.93
C ALA A 410 -0.95 -3.80 28.17
N PRO A 411 -0.23 -2.77 28.66
CA PRO A 411 1.20 -2.89 28.96
C PRO A 411 1.56 -4.00 29.96
N ALA A 412 0.61 -4.38 30.82
CA ALA A 412 0.77 -5.45 31.80
C ALA A 412 0.38 -6.85 31.25
N ALA A 413 -0.06 -6.95 29.98
CA ALA A 413 -0.33 -8.23 29.37
C ALA A 413 0.98 -9.00 29.12
N ASP A 414 0.87 -10.32 29.15
CA ASP A 414 1.99 -11.23 28.94
C ASP A 414 2.24 -11.40 27.43
N PHE A 415 3.41 -10.95 26.99
CA PHE A 415 3.89 -11.10 25.62
C PHE A 415 5.22 -11.86 25.58
N GLN A 416 5.57 -12.60 26.65
CA GLN A 416 6.87 -13.25 26.76
C GLN A 416 7.10 -14.23 25.60
N THR A 417 6.13 -15.09 25.29
CA THR A 417 6.23 -16.02 24.16
C THR A 417 6.49 -15.33 22.82
N LEU A 418 5.86 -14.17 22.57
CA LEU A 418 6.11 -13.41 21.33
C LEU A 418 7.54 -12.86 21.28
N ARG A 419 8.09 -12.42 22.41
CA ARG A 419 9.48 -11.95 22.52
C ARG A 419 10.45 -13.11 22.34
N ASP A 420 10.22 -14.23 23.01
CA ASP A 420 11.07 -15.43 22.92
C ASP A 420 11.19 -15.91 21.48
N MET A 421 10.08 -15.93 20.72
CA MET A 421 10.10 -16.28 19.29
C MET A 421 10.94 -15.31 18.46
N VAL A 422 10.85 -14.01 18.72
CA VAL A 422 11.64 -12.99 18.01
C VAL A 422 13.12 -13.05 18.37
N ASP A 423 13.41 -13.19 19.66
CA ASP A 423 14.78 -13.25 20.19
C ASP A 423 15.49 -14.48 19.61
N HIS A 424 14.80 -15.63 19.56
CA HIS A 424 15.35 -16.85 18.96
C HIS A 424 15.67 -16.70 17.47
N ILE A 425 14.80 -16.06 16.68
CA ILE A 425 15.09 -15.75 15.27
C ILE A 425 16.30 -14.81 15.14
N SER A 426 16.40 -13.83 16.03
CA SER A 426 17.50 -12.86 16.03
C SER A 426 18.84 -13.51 16.39
N GLU A 427 18.85 -14.45 17.35
CA GLU A 427 20.02 -15.25 17.75
C GLU A 427 20.53 -16.14 16.62
N LYS A 428 19.63 -16.61 15.75
CA LYS A 428 19.94 -17.37 14.52
C LYS A 428 20.42 -16.50 13.36
N GLY A 429 20.52 -15.18 13.56
CA GLY A 429 20.96 -14.23 12.53
C GLY A 429 19.86 -13.81 11.55
N GLY A 430 18.61 -14.18 11.81
CA GLY A 430 17.45 -13.70 11.04
C GLY A 430 17.00 -12.30 11.46
N VAL A 431 16.09 -11.71 10.68
CA VAL A 431 15.51 -10.39 11.01
C VAL A 431 14.28 -10.60 11.88
N GLY A 432 14.46 -10.48 13.20
CA GLY A 432 13.38 -10.52 14.19
C GLY A 432 13.01 -9.12 14.72
N SER A 433 11.72 -8.81 14.85
CA SER A 433 11.28 -7.62 15.59
C SER A 433 9.98 -7.82 16.37
N PHE A 434 10.02 -7.49 17.66
CA PHE A 434 8.83 -7.45 18.51
C PHE A 434 8.38 -6.00 18.71
N VAL A 435 7.10 -5.73 18.53
CA VAL A 435 6.51 -4.42 18.79
C VAL A 435 5.27 -4.55 19.69
N HIS A 436 5.33 -3.90 20.85
CA HIS A 436 4.16 -3.75 21.72
C HIS A 436 3.38 -2.50 21.30
N THR A 437 2.16 -2.73 20.80
CA THR A 437 1.31 -1.68 20.25
C THR A 437 0.46 -0.99 21.32
N GLY A 438 0.29 -1.64 22.48
CA GLY A 438 -0.59 -1.14 23.53
C GLY A 438 -2.07 -1.21 23.13
N LEU A 439 -2.89 -0.36 23.77
CA LEU A 439 -4.32 -0.18 23.46
C LEU A 439 -4.60 1.14 22.71
N SER A 440 -3.56 1.76 22.15
CA SER A 440 -3.67 3.04 21.44
C SER A 440 -3.63 2.83 19.94
N LYS A 441 -4.64 3.34 19.24
CA LYS A 441 -4.68 3.38 17.76
C LYS A 441 -3.40 3.98 17.17
N ALA A 442 -2.89 5.06 17.75
CA ALA A 442 -1.70 5.74 17.24
C ALA A 442 -0.45 4.88 17.33
N LYS A 443 -0.28 4.14 18.44
CA LYS A 443 0.86 3.23 18.62
C LYS A 443 0.76 2.01 17.71
N LEU A 444 -0.45 1.46 17.54
CA LEU A 444 -0.70 0.36 16.59
C LEU A 444 -0.35 0.78 15.15
N SER A 445 -0.86 1.93 14.71
CA SER A 445 -0.53 2.53 13.41
C SER A 445 0.97 2.74 13.22
N GLN A 446 1.65 3.36 14.20
CA GLN A 446 3.12 3.53 14.18
C GLN A 446 3.88 2.20 14.08
N SER A 447 3.36 1.14 14.71
CA SER A 447 3.97 -0.19 14.68
C SER A 447 3.90 -0.80 13.29
N PHE A 448 2.74 -0.72 12.63
CA PHE A 448 2.58 -1.14 11.24
C PHE A 448 3.43 -0.32 10.29
N SER A 449 3.49 1.01 10.45
CA SER A 449 4.37 1.85 9.64
C SER A 449 5.85 1.48 9.81
N LYS A 450 6.26 1.08 11.03
CA LYS A 450 7.63 0.59 11.28
C LYS A 450 7.87 -0.75 10.55
N VAL A 451 6.95 -1.71 10.64
CA VAL A 451 7.04 -2.99 9.91
C VAL A 451 7.11 -2.72 8.40
N SER A 452 6.20 -1.90 7.87
CA SER A 452 6.19 -1.43 6.49
C SER A 452 7.54 -0.87 6.05
N SER A 453 8.11 0.05 6.84
CA SER A 453 9.42 0.65 6.52
C SER A 453 10.55 -0.37 6.53
N VAL A 454 10.55 -1.32 7.46
CA VAL A 454 11.56 -2.39 7.51
C VAL A 454 11.41 -3.31 6.30
N LEU A 455 10.20 -3.70 5.91
CA LEU A 455 9.96 -4.51 4.72
C LEU A 455 10.43 -3.81 3.44
N THR A 456 10.07 -2.54 3.27
CA THR A 456 10.50 -1.75 2.11
C THR A 456 12.03 -1.60 2.09
N SER A 457 12.66 -1.37 3.24
CA SER A 457 14.13 -1.28 3.34
C SER A 457 14.78 -2.62 3.01
N HIS A 458 14.29 -3.73 3.58
CA HIS A 458 14.82 -5.06 3.36
C HIS A 458 14.72 -5.47 1.89
N ARG A 459 13.56 -5.18 1.26
CA ARG A 459 13.36 -5.34 -0.18
C ARG A 459 14.37 -4.55 -0.99
N THR A 460 14.56 -3.28 -0.65
CA THR A 460 15.49 -2.39 -1.36
C THR A 460 16.93 -2.90 -1.23
N THR A 461 17.35 -3.35 -0.05
CA THR A 461 18.68 -3.94 0.16
C THR A 461 18.86 -5.21 -0.65
N LEU A 462 17.90 -6.13 -0.63
CA LEU A 462 17.98 -7.37 -1.41
C LEU A 462 18.04 -7.12 -2.92
N LEU A 463 17.34 -6.11 -3.44
CA LEU A 463 17.40 -5.70 -4.84
C LEU A 463 18.71 -4.98 -5.20
N GLN A 464 19.31 -4.28 -4.25
CA GLN A 464 20.58 -3.56 -4.43
C GLN A 464 21.81 -4.46 -4.25
N ASP A 465 21.67 -5.61 -3.58
CA ASP A 465 22.76 -6.50 -3.18
C ASP A 465 23.32 -7.41 -4.29
N GLY A 466 23.62 -6.78 -5.43
CA GLY A 466 24.94 -6.92 -6.03
C GLY A 466 26.08 -6.41 -5.10
N LYS A 467 26.14 -6.91 -3.86
CA LYS A 467 27.10 -6.73 -2.74
C LYS A 467 27.48 -5.29 -2.32
N PRO A 468 27.31 -4.92 -1.03
CA PRO A 468 28.02 -3.80 -0.41
C PRO A 468 29.31 -4.34 0.21
N ALA A 469 30.39 -4.43 -0.59
CA ALA A 469 31.72 -4.71 -0.03
C ALA A 469 32.30 -3.42 0.61
N PRO A 470 33.02 -3.52 1.75
CA PRO A 470 33.70 -2.37 2.34
C PRO A 470 34.64 -1.72 1.32
N LYS A 471 34.70 -0.39 1.33
CA LYS A 471 35.39 0.49 0.36
C LYS A 471 36.91 0.21 0.26
N ALA A 472 37.29 -0.92 -0.32
CA ALA A 472 38.63 -1.13 -0.86
C ALA A 472 38.66 -0.51 -2.27
N LYS A 473 39.63 0.38 -2.51
CA LYS A 473 39.90 0.96 -3.84
C LYS A 473 40.10 -0.16 -4.88
N LYS A 474 39.03 -0.52 -5.59
CA LYS A 474 39.10 -1.45 -6.71
C LYS A 474 39.50 -0.69 -7.97
N GLY A 475 40.60 -1.11 -8.59
CA GLY A 475 40.89 -0.77 -9.98
C GLY A 475 39.80 -1.37 -10.85
N TYR A 476 39.03 -0.51 -11.53
CA TYR A 476 37.98 -0.94 -12.44
C TYR A 476 38.61 -1.46 -13.73
N LYS A 477 38.50 -2.77 -13.98
CA LYS A 477 38.63 -3.33 -15.32
C LYS A 477 37.22 -3.33 -15.92
N MET A 478 36.94 -2.36 -16.79
CA MET A 478 35.67 -2.25 -17.52
C MET A 478 35.38 -3.58 -18.22
N ARG A 479 34.19 -4.18 -17.97
CA ARG A 479 33.70 -5.24 -18.85
C ARG A 479 33.32 -4.61 -20.20
N PRO A 480 33.53 -5.30 -21.33
CA PRO A 480 33.00 -4.84 -22.61
C PRO A 480 31.47 -4.83 -22.52
N THR A 481 30.87 -3.64 -22.44
CA THR A 481 29.44 -3.45 -22.61
C THR A 481 29.11 -3.60 -24.09
N GLY A 482 28.81 -4.84 -24.48
CA GLY A 482 28.44 -5.22 -25.84
C GLY A 482 27.36 -6.29 -25.88
N LYS A 483 26.52 -6.39 -24.83
CA LYS A 483 25.26 -7.14 -24.96
C LYS A 483 24.23 -6.21 -25.58
N THR A 484 24.14 -6.26 -26.90
CA THR A 484 22.97 -5.80 -27.66
C THR A 484 21.73 -6.38 -26.97
N VAL A 485 20.89 -5.52 -26.39
CA VAL A 485 19.61 -5.97 -25.85
C VAL A 485 18.82 -6.50 -27.06
N GLY A 486 18.30 -7.73 -26.99
CA GLY A 486 17.72 -8.43 -28.13
C GLY A 486 16.67 -7.61 -28.87
N LEU A 487 16.58 -7.80 -30.18
CA LEU A 487 15.60 -7.17 -31.09
C LEU A 487 14.13 -7.46 -30.70
N SER A 488 13.88 -8.41 -29.80
CA SER A 488 12.55 -8.92 -29.47
C SER A 488 11.84 -8.25 -28.28
N SER A 489 12.49 -7.34 -27.55
CA SER A 489 11.84 -6.65 -26.41
C SER A 489 11.14 -5.39 -26.90
N ILE A 490 9.81 -5.33 -26.79
CA ILE A 490 9.04 -4.09 -26.95
C ILE A 490 9.46 -3.16 -25.81
N PHE A 491 10.30 -2.18 -26.14
CA PHE A 491 10.77 -1.17 -25.22
C PHE A 491 10.20 0.17 -25.70
N PRO A 492 9.45 0.92 -24.86
CA PRO A 492 9.00 2.25 -25.23
C PRO A 492 10.21 3.18 -25.30
N SER A 493 10.58 3.58 -26.53
CA SER A 493 11.73 4.43 -26.80
C SER A 493 11.49 5.37 -27.97
N THR A 494 12.09 6.55 -27.88
CA THR A 494 12.16 7.50 -28.98
C THR A 494 13.36 7.14 -29.85
N LYS A 495 13.10 6.94 -31.14
CA LYS A 495 14.12 6.70 -32.16
C LYS A 495 14.54 8.01 -32.81
N TYR A 496 15.84 8.24 -32.88
CA TYR A 496 16.45 9.37 -33.59
C TYR A 496 17.32 8.84 -34.75
N ASN A 497 16.92 9.08 -36.00
CA ASN A 497 17.70 8.72 -37.19
C ASN A 497 18.40 9.97 -37.78
N ALA A 498 19.61 9.79 -38.30
CA ALA A 498 20.45 10.75 -39.00
C ALA A 498 19.77 11.39 -40.22
N THR A 499 18.81 10.70 -40.82
CA THR A 499 17.99 11.25 -41.92
C THR A 499 17.20 12.48 -41.48
N SER A 500 16.74 12.50 -40.22
CA SER A 500 15.97 13.58 -39.59
C SER A 500 16.81 14.54 -38.72
N TYR A 501 17.92 14.09 -38.17
CA TYR A 501 18.76 14.84 -37.22
C TYR A 501 20.25 14.74 -37.58
N ASP A 502 21.04 15.79 -37.40
CA ASP A 502 22.51 15.64 -37.39
C ASP A 502 22.94 15.14 -36.00
N ILE A 503 23.28 13.85 -35.89
CA ILE A 503 23.65 13.20 -34.63
C ILE A 503 25.18 13.12 -34.54
N ARG A 504 25.74 13.74 -33.50
CA ARG A 504 27.19 13.76 -33.26
C ARG A 504 27.53 13.27 -31.86
N ARG A 505 28.57 12.45 -31.76
CA ARG A 505 29.10 11.93 -30.49
C ARG A 505 30.33 12.71 -30.06
N PHE A 506 30.38 13.12 -28.81
CA PHE A 506 31.51 13.82 -28.21
C PHE A 506 32.00 13.08 -26.98
N ARG A 507 33.31 13.13 -26.77
CA ARG A 507 33.99 12.61 -25.59
C ARG A 507 34.70 13.74 -24.86
N PHE A 508 34.60 13.77 -23.54
CA PHE A 508 35.32 14.72 -22.70
C PHE A 508 36.82 14.45 -22.78
N ASP A 509 37.57 15.49 -23.14
CA ASP A 509 39.01 15.49 -23.20
C ASP A 509 39.58 16.15 -21.94
N LYS A 510 40.08 15.31 -21.02
CA LYS A 510 40.65 15.76 -19.75
C LYS A 510 41.83 16.71 -19.94
N ASP A 511 42.56 16.59 -21.04
CA ASP A 511 43.75 17.40 -21.28
C ASP A 511 43.34 18.80 -21.76
N LYS A 512 42.29 18.90 -22.59
CA LYS A 512 41.67 20.20 -22.92
C LYS A 512 41.07 20.90 -21.71
N ALA A 513 40.43 20.15 -20.80
CA ALA A 513 39.82 20.70 -19.60
C ALA A 513 40.86 21.31 -18.64
N LYS A 514 42.03 20.67 -18.50
CA LYS A 514 43.15 21.21 -17.71
C LYS A 514 43.77 22.46 -18.32
N GLY A 515 43.68 22.61 -19.65
CA GLY A 515 44.19 23.76 -20.39
C GLY A 515 43.28 24.99 -20.38
N ASN A 516 42.24 25.05 -19.54
CA ASN A 516 41.22 26.12 -19.55
C ASN A 516 40.55 26.35 -20.92
N SER A 517 40.46 25.30 -21.76
CA SER A 517 39.70 25.41 -23.00
C SER A 517 38.21 25.61 -22.66
N GLN A 518 37.57 26.59 -23.30
CA GLN A 518 36.12 26.81 -23.16
C GLN A 518 35.30 25.60 -23.62
N ASP A 519 35.88 24.72 -24.43
CA ASP A 519 35.24 23.51 -24.93
C ASP A 519 36.12 22.27 -24.67
N PRO A 520 35.94 21.59 -23.53
CA PRO A 520 36.69 20.38 -23.19
C PRO A 520 36.18 19.15 -23.96
N TRP A 521 35.28 19.30 -24.93
CA TRP A 521 34.71 18.20 -25.67
C TRP A 521 35.48 17.96 -26.98
N LYS A 522 35.57 16.68 -27.38
CA LYS A 522 36.18 16.24 -28.64
C LYS A 522 35.19 15.34 -29.36
N GLN A 523 34.81 15.71 -30.57
CA GLN A 523 33.97 14.87 -31.41
C GLN A 523 34.68 13.54 -31.69
N VAL A 524 33.97 12.43 -31.52
CA VAL A 524 34.46 11.06 -31.78
C VAL A 524 33.47 10.34 -32.70
N GLN A 525 33.95 9.38 -33.48
CA GLN A 525 33.08 8.57 -34.34
C GLN A 525 32.26 7.56 -33.50
N PHE A 526 31.16 7.08 -34.08
CA PHE A 526 30.40 5.97 -33.53
C PHE A 526 31.22 4.67 -33.60
N VAL A 527 30.86 3.67 -32.78
CA VAL A 527 31.61 2.41 -32.68
C VAL A 527 31.42 1.53 -33.92
N GLY A 528 30.33 1.70 -34.67
CA GLY A 528 30.14 1.16 -36.02
C GLY A 528 30.12 2.30 -37.04
N ASN A 529 30.73 2.07 -38.21
CA ASN A 529 30.74 3.06 -39.31
C ASN A 529 29.34 3.27 -39.92
N ASP A 530 28.45 2.30 -39.71
CA ASP A 530 27.15 2.19 -40.38
C ASP A 530 26.01 2.66 -39.45
N VAL A 531 26.37 3.16 -38.25
CA VAL A 531 25.41 3.65 -37.27
C VAL A 531 24.87 4.99 -37.73
N ASN A 532 23.59 5.00 -38.10
CA ASN A 532 22.88 6.19 -38.52
C ASN A 532 21.80 6.62 -37.52
N GLY A 533 21.62 5.92 -36.39
CA GLY A 533 20.62 6.32 -35.41
C GLY A 533 20.94 5.92 -33.97
N VAL A 534 20.25 6.59 -33.05
CA VAL A 534 20.24 6.25 -31.63
C VAL A 534 18.80 6.15 -31.15
N GLU A 535 18.51 5.10 -30.42
CA GLU A 535 17.25 4.89 -29.73
C GLU A 535 17.49 5.09 -28.24
N VAL A 536 16.72 5.99 -27.62
CA VAL A 536 16.84 6.36 -26.21
C VAL A 536 15.51 6.10 -25.52
N GLU A 537 15.58 5.55 -24.31
CA GLU A 537 14.42 5.35 -23.44
C GLU A 537 13.65 6.66 -23.17
N ASP A 538 12.32 6.63 -23.23
CA ASP A 538 11.47 7.82 -23.09
C ASP A 538 11.43 8.40 -21.67
N ASN A 539 11.78 7.60 -20.66
CA ASN A 539 11.81 7.99 -19.25
C ASN A 539 12.95 7.27 -18.49
N PRO A 540 14.21 7.67 -18.68
CA PRO A 540 15.36 6.94 -18.16
C PRO A 540 15.66 7.22 -16.68
N PHE A 541 14.97 8.18 -16.06
CA PHE A 541 15.20 8.61 -14.68
C PHE A 541 14.07 8.12 -13.76
N GLY A 542 14.40 7.73 -12.53
CA GLY A 542 13.44 7.25 -11.51
C GLY A 542 13.42 5.73 -11.25
N LYS A 543 14.22 4.94 -11.97
CA LYS A 543 14.24 3.46 -11.91
C LYS A 543 15.23 2.83 -10.91
N GLY A 544 15.77 3.59 -9.96
CA GLY A 544 16.55 3.04 -8.83
C GLY A 544 17.96 2.52 -9.15
N ALA A 545 18.41 2.57 -10.42
CA ALA A 545 19.80 2.51 -10.83
C ALA A 545 19.93 3.32 -12.13
N GLU A 546 20.52 4.52 -12.05
CA GLU A 546 20.57 5.47 -13.17
C GLU A 546 21.55 4.98 -14.26
N ARG A 547 21.06 4.08 -15.12
CA ARG A 547 21.75 3.67 -16.34
C ARG A 547 20.78 3.89 -17.50
N LEU A 548 21.05 4.92 -18.28
CA LEU A 548 20.38 5.15 -19.56
C LEU A 548 20.59 3.93 -20.46
N ALA A 549 19.52 3.22 -20.79
CA ALA A 549 19.53 2.24 -21.86
C ALA A 549 19.42 2.99 -23.20
N TYR A 550 20.41 2.82 -24.07
CA TYR A 550 20.36 3.31 -25.44
C TYR A 550 20.82 2.20 -26.39
N ARG A 551 20.27 2.20 -27.61
CA ARG A 551 20.70 1.31 -28.69
C ARG A 551 21.16 2.15 -29.87
N PHE A 552 22.24 1.71 -30.50
CA PHE A 552 22.63 2.18 -31.82
C PHE A 552 22.10 1.20 -32.85
N TYR A 553 21.56 1.73 -33.94
CA TYR A 553 21.18 0.91 -35.09
C TYR A 553 21.84 1.48 -36.34
N GLY A 554 22.17 0.58 -37.26
CA GLY A 554 22.55 0.91 -38.63
C GLY A 554 21.48 0.42 -39.57
N GLU A 555 21.32 1.09 -40.71
CA GLU A 555 20.59 0.52 -41.83
C GLU A 555 21.49 -0.55 -42.46
N GLU A 556 21.06 -1.82 -42.42
CA GLU A 556 21.62 -2.81 -43.33
C GLU A 556 21.13 -2.44 -44.73
N GLU A 557 22.04 -1.98 -45.60
CA GLU A 557 21.75 -1.90 -47.03
C GLU A 557 21.43 -3.34 -47.49
N GLU A 558 20.15 -3.63 -47.71
CA GLU A 558 19.75 -4.80 -48.48
C GLU A 558 20.40 -4.65 -49.87
N ASN A 559 21.49 -5.38 -50.09
CA ASN A 559 22.10 -5.54 -51.41
C ASN A 559 21.07 -6.20 -52.34
N THR A 560 20.28 -5.39 -53.03
CA THR A 560 19.48 -5.77 -54.21
C THR A 560 20.34 -5.91 -55.44
#